data_AF-A0A2S0KY46-F1
#
_entry.id   AF-A0A2S0KY46-F1
#
_cell.length_a   1.000
_cell.length_b   1.000
_cell.length_c   1.000
_cell.angle_alpha   90.00
_cell.angle_beta   90.00
_cell.angle_gamma   90.00
#
_symmetry.space_group_name_H-M   'P 1'
#
loop_
_entity.id
_entity.type
_entity.pdbx_description
1 polymer ?
#
loop_
_entity_poly.entity_id
_entity_poly.type
_entity_poly.pdbx_seq_one_letter_code
_entity_poly.pdbx_strand_id
1 'polypeptide(L)'
;MKVTVRRGGEGRLTSLLAAAGFPLDLRCGGKGTCGRCRVLLTAGSWLVNGKAVDIAGEPMAVNACRTTLAGETGEVEVPELSLARGDAKSAVEWSASPLPVRAETVIGIDLGTTTVAAVKIRNGEVVARSGCFNSQNRFGDNVVTRINHAGTAEGVRELQAAAVADINVLLGELGCDGVSRIAVSGNTVMSLLLHGIDPTPIGIMPFTPPQRIFPVCDARKLGIECDAGLLTVPAIAGYVGGDLTSGIAEVGLKPGEMLVDIGTNCEIIFRTREKLYSTAAAAGPAFEGAGIECGCRAAPGAIDHWFADGSWSVLGGVDPVGLCGSALIDFLAVMREGGRLNEFGRLEPAAKSFPVAPGLAIHEWEIAQLLKAKAAVFAGIQTLAEHCGEPVGRIWLAGGFARYIDLGHAVRIGMLPECEYTVVGNTSLAGAARLAAAPERLAQLELLIDEPEDIPLNLLPEFEDNFIGALLLP
;
A
#
# COMPACT_ATOMS: atom_id res chain seq x y z
N MET A 1 24.91 10.69 -3.92
CA MET A 1 24.89 11.59 -5.10
C MET A 1 24.80 13.02 -4.62
N LYS A 2 25.65 13.95 -5.06
CA LYS A 2 25.57 15.36 -4.64
C LYS A 2 24.59 16.13 -5.51
N VAL A 3 23.70 16.89 -4.89
CA VAL A 3 22.61 17.64 -5.52
C VAL A 3 22.60 19.05 -4.95
N THR A 4 22.62 20.06 -5.83
CA THR A 4 22.38 21.45 -5.43
C THR A 4 20.91 21.77 -5.59
N VAL A 5 20.26 22.16 -4.50
CA VAL A 5 18.86 22.59 -4.50
C VAL A 5 18.77 24.10 -4.36
N ARG A 6 17.77 24.69 -5.03
CA ARG A 6 17.45 26.12 -4.94
C ARG A 6 16.09 26.31 -4.30
N ARG A 7 15.92 27.36 -3.50
CA ARG A 7 14.66 27.61 -2.80
C ARG A 7 13.53 27.92 -3.80
N GLY A 8 12.49 27.10 -3.77
CA GLY A 8 11.23 27.30 -4.50
C GLY A 8 10.05 26.88 -3.61
N GLY A 9 8.93 27.61 -3.68
CA GLY A 9 7.76 27.40 -2.82
C GLY A 9 8.09 27.44 -1.32
N GLU A 10 7.54 26.50 -0.53
CA GLU A 10 7.82 26.36 0.91
C GLU A 10 9.28 25.98 1.24
N GLY A 11 10.09 25.58 0.25
CA GLY A 11 11.49 25.19 0.46
C GLY A 11 11.70 23.83 1.13
N ARG A 12 10.66 22.99 1.28
CA ARG A 12 10.82 21.63 1.85
C ARG A 12 11.80 20.81 1.03
N LEU A 13 12.80 20.22 1.69
CA LEU A 13 13.89 19.52 1.01
C LEU A 13 13.39 18.33 0.18
N THR A 14 12.36 17.62 0.64
CA THR A 14 11.73 16.54 -0.14
C THR A 14 11.17 17.02 -1.48
N SER A 15 10.49 18.18 -1.49
CA SER A 15 9.91 18.75 -2.70
C SER A 15 10.99 19.29 -3.63
N LEU A 16 12.04 19.91 -3.07
CA LEU A 16 13.17 20.41 -3.85
C LEU A 16 13.95 19.28 -4.52
N LEU A 17 14.20 18.17 -3.81
CA LEU A 17 14.88 17.00 -4.37
C LEU A 17 14.02 16.28 -5.41
N ALA A 18 12.71 16.14 -5.17
CA ALA A 18 11.79 15.59 -6.15
C ALA A 18 11.78 16.43 -7.45
N ALA A 19 11.73 17.76 -7.35
CA ALA A 19 11.81 18.66 -8.50
C ALA A 19 13.17 18.58 -9.22
N ALA A 20 14.24 18.24 -8.52
CA ALA A 20 15.57 18.01 -9.08
C ALA A 20 15.75 16.60 -9.66
N GLY A 21 14.71 15.76 -9.71
CA GLY A 21 14.76 14.40 -10.25
C GLY A 21 15.22 13.33 -9.25
N PHE A 22 15.28 13.65 -7.96
CA PHE A 22 15.68 12.74 -6.88
C PHE A 22 14.53 12.56 -5.87
N PRO A 23 13.39 11.96 -6.26
CA PRO A 23 12.30 11.72 -5.34
C PRO A 23 12.75 10.79 -4.21
N LEU A 24 12.50 11.20 -2.97
CA LEU A 24 12.91 10.44 -1.80
C LEU A 24 11.86 9.41 -1.38
N ASP A 25 12.33 8.35 -0.74
CA ASP A 25 11.50 7.33 -0.12
C ASP A 25 10.81 7.89 1.14
N LEU A 26 9.54 8.30 0.98
CA LEU A 26 8.69 8.85 2.04
C LEU A 26 7.71 7.82 2.61
N ARG A 27 8.16 6.59 2.87
CA ARG A 27 7.36 5.51 3.47
C ARG A 27 6.52 5.90 4.70
N CYS A 28 7.03 6.78 5.57
CA CYS A 28 6.30 7.28 6.76
C CYS A 28 5.46 8.54 6.49
N GLY A 29 5.25 8.91 5.23
CA GLY A 29 4.44 10.07 4.85
C GLY A 29 5.00 11.40 5.37
N GLY A 30 6.32 11.46 5.55
CA GLY A 30 7.02 12.65 6.03
C GLY A 30 7.00 12.89 7.55
N LYS A 31 6.54 11.92 8.35
CA LYS A 31 6.56 12.01 9.83
C LYS A 31 7.96 12.02 10.45
N GLY A 32 8.97 11.58 9.70
CA GLY A 32 10.36 11.53 10.16
C GLY A 32 10.70 10.34 11.04
N THR A 33 9.84 9.30 11.05
CA THR A 33 9.98 8.13 11.91
C THR A 33 10.69 6.95 11.25
N CYS A 34 10.65 6.82 9.91
CA CYS A 34 11.22 5.66 9.22
C CYS A 34 12.70 5.81 8.79
N GLY A 35 13.27 7.00 8.82
CA GLY A 35 14.66 7.24 8.39
C GLY A 35 14.96 7.04 6.89
N ARG A 36 14.02 6.60 6.06
CA ARG A 36 14.30 6.29 4.64
C ARG A 36 14.70 7.51 3.81
N CYS A 37 14.07 8.65 4.04
CA CYS A 37 14.44 9.93 3.41
C CYS A 37 15.73 10.58 3.98
N ARG A 38 16.58 9.82 4.68
CA ARG A 38 17.78 10.37 5.32
C ARG A 38 18.80 10.82 4.28
N VAL A 39 19.26 12.04 4.40
CA VAL A 39 20.23 12.66 3.48
C VAL A 39 21.33 13.34 4.28
N LEU A 40 22.43 13.68 3.62
CA LEU A 40 23.55 14.39 4.21
C LEU A 40 23.53 15.84 3.71
N LEU A 41 23.29 16.80 4.59
CA LEU A 41 23.46 18.21 4.27
C LEU A 41 24.96 18.52 4.23
N THR A 42 25.44 19.12 3.15
CA THR A 42 26.88 19.38 2.93
C THR A 42 27.22 20.86 2.83
N ALA A 43 26.25 21.71 2.47
CA ALA A 43 26.38 23.17 2.55
C ALA A 43 25.02 23.86 2.61
N GLY A 44 24.99 25.08 3.15
CA GLY A 44 23.83 25.99 3.13
C GLY A 44 23.13 26.14 4.47
N SER A 45 22.10 27.00 4.49
CA SER A 45 21.30 27.32 5.68
C SER A 45 19.97 26.57 5.64
N TRP A 46 19.65 25.84 6.71
CA TRP A 46 18.53 24.90 6.79
C TRP A 46 17.71 25.11 8.05
N LEU A 47 16.45 24.67 8.01
CA LEU A 47 15.61 24.43 9.17
C LEU A 47 15.44 22.93 9.32
N VAL A 48 16.10 22.33 10.31
CA VAL A 48 16.00 20.89 10.62
C VAL A 48 15.12 20.71 11.84
N ASN A 49 13.97 20.04 11.69
CA ASN A 49 12.92 19.97 12.72
C ASN A 49 12.52 21.36 13.25
N GLY A 50 12.50 22.37 12.38
CA GLY A 50 12.18 23.75 12.73
C GLY A 50 13.30 24.53 13.42
N LYS A 51 14.48 23.93 13.63
CA LYS A 51 15.65 24.61 14.20
C LYS A 51 16.61 25.03 13.10
N ALA A 52 17.07 26.27 13.15
CA ALA A 52 18.08 26.78 12.22
C ALA A 52 19.41 26.04 12.39
N VAL A 53 19.96 25.60 11.26
CA VAL A 53 21.24 24.90 11.15
C VAL A 53 21.96 25.42 9.92
N ASP A 54 23.17 25.94 10.11
CA ASP A 54 24.06 26.34 9.02
C ASP A 54 25.14 25.28 8.82
N ILE A 55 25.27 24.77 7.60
CA ILE A 55 26.29 23.81 7.22
C ILE A 55 27.34 24.51 6.36
N ALA A 56 28.55 24.61 6.89
CA ALA A 56 29.70 25.24 6.22
C ALA A 56 30.98 24.39 6.31
N GLY A 57 30.84 23.08 6.57
CA GLY A 57 31.97 22.17 6.80
C GLY A 57 31.53 20.71 6.92
N GLU A 58 31.38 20.22 8.15
CA GLU A 58 31.04 18.82 8.40
C GLU A 58 29.61 18.47 7.93
N PRO A 59 29.46 17.41 7.11
CA PRO A 59 28.14 16.97 6.68
C PRO A 59 27.27 16.51 7.85
N MET A 60 25.99 16.88 7.82
CA MET A 60 25.01 16.48 8.84
C MET A 60 23.96 15.56 8.25
N ALA A 61 23.82 14.35 8.82
CA ALA A 61 22.74 13.44 8.45
C ALA A 61 21.40 13.93 9.03
N VAL A 62 20.39 14.09 8.19
CA VAL A 62 19.06 14.58 8.57
C VAL A 62 17.97 13.79 7.85
N ASN A 63 16.76 13.78 8.41
CA ASN A 63 15.59 13.30 7.67
C ASN A 63 15.11 14.44 6.75
N ALA A 64 15.17 14.25 5.43
CA ALA A 64 14.80 15.29 4.47
C ALA A 64 13.36 15.77 4.64
N CYS A 65 12.44 14.88 5.03
CA CYS A 65 11.03 15.22 5.27
C CYS A 65 10.79 16.17 6.45
N ARG A 66 11.80 16.35 7.30
CA ARG A 66 11.79 17.28 8.43
C ARG A 66 12.73 18.46 8.21
N THR A 67 13.18 18.67 6.97
CA THR A 67 14.20 19.65 6.63
C THR A 67 13.69 20.61 5.55
N THR A 68 13.89 21.91 5.78
CA THR A 68 13.52 22.97 4.85
C THR A 68 14.74 23.82 4.55
N LEU A 69 14.93 24.21 3.29
CA LEU A 69 16.00 25.13 2.90
C LEU A 69 15.64 26.56 3.34
N ALA A 70 16.46 27.13 4.22
CA ALA A 70 16.29 28.50 4.71
C ALA A 70 17.00 29.53 3.82
N GLY A 71 18.17 29.18 3.28
CA GLY A 71 18.92 30.02 2.34
C GLY A 71 18.39 29.99 0.91
N GLU A 72 19.08 30.65 -0.02
CA GLU A 72 18.74 30.62 -1.45
C GLU A 72 19.12 29.28 -2.10
N THR A 73 20.26 28.72 -1.70
CA THR A 73 20.83 27.47 -2.24
C THR A 73 21.35 26.59 -1.11
N GLY A 74 21.31 25.27 -1.32
CA GLY A 74 21.92 24.30 -0.43
C GLY A 74 22.47 23.09 -1.19
N GLU A 75 23.47 22.44 -0.63
CA GLU A 75 24.08 21.24 -1.18
C GLU A 75 23.76 20.03 -0.30
N VAL A 76 23.25 18.98 -0.94
CA VAL A 76 22.81 17.76 -0.25
C VAL A 76 23.38 16.56 -0.96
N GLU A 77 23.95 15.64 -0.19
CA GLU A 77 24.27 14.32 -0.66
C GLU A 77 23.11 13.37 -0.36
N VAL A 78 22.54 12.79 -1.42
CA VAL A 78 21.44 11.85 -1.38
C VAL A 78 22.00 10.42 -1.50
N PRO A 79 21.90 9.59 -0.45
CA PRO A 79 22.21 8.17 -0.53
C PRO A 79 21.26 7.47 -1.50
N GLU A 80 21.77 6.47 -2.21
CA GLU A 80 20.97 5.71 -3.19
C GLU A 80 19.78 5.00 -2.54
N LEU A 81 19.96 4.52 -1.31
CA LEU A 81 18.93 3.89 -0.47
C LEU A 81 17.78 4.82 -0.07
N SER A 82 18.00 6.13 -0.17
CA SER A 82 17.03 7.14 0.23
C SER A 82 16.13 7.60 -0.90
N LEU A 83 16.44 7.19 -2.12
CA LEU A 83 15.60 7.42 -3.28
C LEU A 83 14.40 6.48 -3.25
N ALA A 84 13.26 6.97 -3.70
CA ALA A 84 12.09 6.14 -3.96
C ALA A 84 12.38 5.23 -5.16
N ARG A 85 13.10 4.13 -4.91
CA ARG A 85 13.37 3.07 -5.88
C ARG A 85 12.43 1.90 -5.64
N GLY A 86 11.81 1.47 -6.72
CA GLY A 86 11.03 0.25 -6.81
C GLY A 86 10.34 0.23 -8.16
N ASP A 87 10.42 -0.91 -8.84
CA ASP A 87 9.51 -1.19 -9.93
C ASP A 87 8.14 -1.40 -9.28
N ALA A 88 7.23 -0.43 -9.38
CA ALA A 88 5.81 -0.62 -9.04
C ALA A 88 5.14 -1.70 -9.92
N LYS A 89 5.90 -2.32 -10.82
CA LYS A 89 5.52 -3.44 -11.66
C LYS A 89 5.12 -4.71 -10.88
N SER A 90 5.46 -4.85 -9.60
CA SER A 90 4.92 -5.95 -8.79
C SER A 90 3.42 -5.81 -8.54
N ALA A 91 2.87 -4.59 -8.61
CA ALA A 91 1.44 -4.32 -8.44
C ALA A 91 0.62 -4.50 -9.73
N VAL A 92 1.22 -4.83 -10.88
CA VAL A 92 0.49 -4.99 -12.16
C VAL A 92 0.22 -6.45 -12.54
N GLU A 93 0.45 -7.38 -11.61
CA GLU A 93 0.25 -8.81 -11.84
C GLU A 93 -0.95 -9.36 -11.07
N TRP A 94 -1.77 -10.16 -11.75
CA TRP A 94 -2.91 -10.87 -11.17
C TRP A 94 -3.15 -12.18 -11.91
N SER A 95 -3.80 -13.12 -11.22
CA SER A 95 -4.25 -14.38 -11.80
C SER A 95 -5.58 -14.14 -12.54
N ALA A 96 -5.49 -13.78 -13.82
CA ALA A 96 -6.63 -13.33 -14.60
C ALA A 96 -7.50 -14.48 -15.16
N SER A 97 -8.82 -14.35 -15.01
CA SER A 97 -9.72 -14.85 -16.06
C SER A 97 -9.53 -14.01 -17.33
N PRO A 98 -9.55 -14.60 -18.55
CA PRO A 98 -9.36 -13.85 -19.79
C PRO A 98 -10.22 -12.58 -19.83
N LEU A 99 -9.61 -11.48 -20.28
CA LEU A 99 -10.36 -10.23 -20.47
C LEU A 99 -11.29 -10.36 -21.68
N PRO A 100 -12.43 -9.67 -21.71
CA PRO A 100 -13.32 -9.64 -22.86
C PRO A 100 -12.57 -9.16 -24.12
N VAL A 101 -12.69 -9.90 -25.22
CA VAL A 101 -12.13 -9.47 -26.50
C VAL A 101 -13.04 -8.39 -27.09
N ARG A 102 -12.55 -7.15 -27.11
CA ARG A 102 -13.23 -5.98 -27.69
C ARG A 102 -12.27 -5.24 -28.61
N ALA A 103 -12.81 -4.60 -29.65
CA ALA A 103 -12.04 -3.83 -30.63
C ALA A 103 -11.47 -2.52 -30.04
N GLU A 104 -12.10 -2.00 -28.99
CA GLU A 104 -11.69 -0.78 -28.31
C GLU A 104 -10.38 -0.98 -27.56
N THR A 105 -9.51 0.04 -27.59
CA THR A 105 -8.35 0.10 -26.68
C THR A 105 -8.80 0.82 -25.41
N VAL A 106 -8.49 0.25 -24.25
CA VAL A 106 -8.96 0.76 -22.95
C VAL A 106 -7.85 0.70 -21.91
N ILE A 107 -8.01 1.42 -20.80
CA ILE A 107 -7.06 1.42 -19.68
C ILE A 107 -7.78 1.10 -18.37
N GLY A 108 -7.23 0.15 -17.61
CA GLY A 108 -7.63 -0.10 -16.22
C GLY A 108 -6.59 0.46 -15.26
N ILE A 109 -7.02 1.11 -14.18
CA ILE A 109 -6.15 1.72 -13.18
C ILE A 109 -6.58 1.26 -11.79
N ASP A 110 -5.62 0.81 -10.99
CA ASP A 110 -5.74 0.64 -9.55
C ASP A 110 -5.08 1.83 -8.85
N LEU A 111 -5.88 2.62 -8.14
CA LEU A 111 -5.49 3.79 -7.36
C LEU A 111 -5.40 3.38 -5.89
N GLY A 112 -4.31 2.70 -5.54
CA GLY A 112 -4.02 2.29 -4.17
C GLY A 112 -3.45 3.42 -3.32
N THR A 113 -3.48 3.24 -2.00
CA THR A 113 -2.93 4.22 -1.04
C THR A 113 -1.41 4.39 -1.23
N THR A 114 -0.68 3.32 -1.48
CA THR A 114 0.80 3.34 -1.61
C THR A 114 1.27 3.38 -3.06
N THR A 115 0.55 2.73 -3.96
CA THR A 115 0.95 2.47 -5.34
C THR A 115 -0.22 2.75 -6.26
N VAL A 116 0.07 3.30 -7.44
CA VAL A 116 -0.88 3.43 -8.55
C VAL A 116 -0.40 2.51 -9.66
N ALA A 117 -1.27 1.65 -10.17
CA ALA A 117 -0.93 0.67 -11.20
C ALA A 117 -1.91 0.80 -12.36
N ALA A 118 -1.43 0.65 -13.60
CA ALA A 118 -2.25 0.79 -14.78
C ALA A 118 -1.89 -0.22 -15.87
N VAL A 119 -2.90 -0.68 -16.60
CA VAL A 119 -2.75 -1.56 -17.76
C VAL A 119 -3.49 -1.00 -18.97
N LYS A 120 -2.83 -1.07 -20.12
CA LYS A 120 -3.46 -0.79 -21.41
C LYS A 120 -3.85 -2.09 -22.07
N ILE A 121 -5.09 -2.16 -22.54
CA ILE A 121 -5.71 -3.37 -23.05
C ILE A 121 -6.16 -3.13 -24.49
N ARG A 122 -5.89 -4.10 -25.37
CA ARG A 122 -6.38 -4.12 -26.75
C ARG A 122 -6.71 -5.56 -27.11
N ASN A 123 -7.88 -5.79 -27.72
CA ASN A 123 -8.33 -7.13 -28.13
C ASN A 123 -8.32 -8.18 -26.99
N GLY A 124 -8.62 -7.76 -25.75
CA GLY A 124 -8.61 -8.64 -24.58
C GLY A 124 -7.20 -8.97 -24.05
N GLU A 125 -6.15 -8.37 -24.60
CA GLU A 125 -4.77 -8.59 -24.17
C GLU A 125 -4.19 -7.33 -23.52
N VAL A 126 -3.41 -7.51 -22.46
CA VAL A 126 -2.65 -6.43 -21.83
C VAL A 126 -1.41 -6.15 -22.69
N VAL A 127 -1.43 -5.03 -23.42
CA VAL A 127 -0.38 -4.64 -24.35
C VAL A 127 0.70 -3.76 -23.71
N ALA A 128 0.39 -3.09 -22.59
CA ALA A 128 1.36 -2.33 -21.82
C ALA A 128 0.93 -2.25 -20.34
N ARG A 129 1.92 -2.07 -19.47
CA ARG A 129 1.75 -1.95 -18.01
C ARG A 129 2.63 -0.81 -17.52
N SER A 130 2.13 -0.06 -16.55
CA SER A 130 2.86 1.02 -15.89
C SER A 130 2.45 1.07 -14.42
N GLY A 131 3.31 1.60 -13.57
CA GLY A 131 3.00 1.82 -12.17
C GLY A 131 3.95 2.82 -11.54
N CYS A 132 3.47 3.52 -10.52
CA CYS A 132 4.24 4.48 -9.75
C CYS A 132 3.83 4.45 -8.28
N PHE A 133 4.60 5.13 -7.43
CA PHE A 133 4.15 5.39 -6.07
C PHE A 133 3.08 6.48 -6.07
N ASN A 134 2.12 6.33 -5.16
CA ASN A 134 1.10 7.35 -4.96
C ASN A 134 1.73 8.56 -4.23
N SER A 135 1.85 9.66 -4.97
CA SER A 135 2.39 10.95 -4.56
C SER A 135 1.62 11.61 -3.43
N GLN A 136 0.39 11.18 -3.14
CA GLN A 136 -0.37 11.63 -1.97
C GLN A 136 0.33 11.27 -0.65
N ASN A 137 1.29 10.34 -0.67
CA ASN A 137 2.13 10.03 0.49
C ASN A 137 2.79 11.26 1.13
N ARG A 138 3.03 12.35 0.36
CA ARG A 138 3.59 13.61 0.88
C ARG A 138 2.67 14.34 1.87
N PHE A 139 1.36 14.04 1.82
CA PHE A 139 0.33 14.61 2.70
C PHE A 139 -0.12 13.62 3.79
N GLY A 140 0.13 12.33 3.60
CA GLY A 140 -0.19 11.28 4.58
C GLY A 140 0.19 9.89 4.10
N ASP A 141 0.77 9.08 5.00
CA ASP A 141 1.19 7.70 4.74
C ASP A 141 0.03 6.71 4.66
N ASN A 142 -1.10 7.03 5.28
CA ASN A 142 -2.29 6.18 5.31
C ASN A 142 -3.57 6.97 5.06
N VAL A 143 -4.68 6.25 4.87
CA VAL A 143 -5.98 6.85 4.57
C VAL A 143 -6.44 7.83 5.64
N VAL A 144 -6.25 7.53 6.93
CA VAL A 144 -6.68 8.40 8.04
C VAL A 144 -5.95 9.75 8.03
N THR A 145 -4.63 9.73 7.82
CA THR A 145 -3.86 10.98 7.72
C THR A 145 -4.26 11.83 6.51
N ARG A 146 -4.62 11.18 5.39
CA ARG A 146 -5.13 11.88 4.20
C ARG A 146 -6.53 12.45 4.43
N ILE A 147 -7.40 11.73 5.14
CA ILE A 147 -8.72 12.23 5.57
C ILE A 147 -8.54 13.50 6.41
N ASN A 148 -7.62 13.49 7.38
CA ASN A 148 -7.34 14.67 8.20
C ASN A 148 -6.79 15.84 7.38
N HIS A 149 -5.89 15.58 6.43
CA HIS A 149 -5.38 16.61 5.50
C HIS A 149 -6.50 17.19 4.62
N ALA A 150 -7.42 16.34 4.18
CA ALA A 150 -8.61 16.71 3.43
C ALA A 150 -9.67 17.47 4.25
N GLY A 151 -9.42 17.77 5.53
CA GLY A 151 -10.27 18.61 6.39
C GLY A 151 -10.51 20.04 5.90
N THR A 152 -9.89 20.44 4.78
CA THR A 152 -10.10 21.72 4.11
C THR A 152 -10.28 21.52 2.61
N ALA A 153 -10.99 22.44 1.95
CA ALA A 153 -11.15 22.43 0.50
C ALA A 153 -9.80 22.52 -0.25
N GLU A 154 -8.79 23.14 0.35
CA GLU A 154 -7.43 23.16 -0.20
C GLU A 154 -6.76 21.80 -0.11
N GLY A 155 -6.82 21.14 1.04
CA GLY A 155 -6.27 19.79 1.22
C GLY A 155 -6.89 18.75 0.29
N VAL A 156 -8.21 18.85 0.03
CA VAL A 156 -8.88 18.02 -0.99
C VAL A 156 -8.29 18.26 -2.38
N ARG A 157 -8.12 19.53 -2.79
CA ARG A 157 -7.53 19.88 -4.11
C ARG A 157 -6.09 19.39 -4.25
N GLU A 158 -5.29 19.51 -3.19
CA GLU A 158 -3.89 19.04 -3.20
C GLU A 158 -3.79 17.52 -3.38
N LEU A 159 -4.60 16.77 -2.63
CA LEU A 159 -4.67 15.32 -2.74
C LEU A 159 -5.20 14.85 -4.09
N GLN A 160 -6.23 15.53 -4.61
CA GLN A 160 -6.81 15.24 -5.93
C GLN A 160 -5.78 15.50 -7.04
N ALA A 161 -5.12 16.66 -7.01
CA ALA A 161 -4.10 17.01 -7.99
C ALA A 161 -2.92 16.03 -7.97
N ALA A 162 -2.52 15.54 -6.79
CA ALA A 162 -1.47 14.53 -6.69
C ALA A 162 -1.87 13.19 -7.32
N ALA A 163 -3.10 12.70 -7.07
CA ALA A 163 -3.59 11.47 -7.69
C ALA A 163 -3.70 11.58 -9.22
N VAL A 164 -4.20 12.71 -9.72
CA VAL A 164 -4.30 12.97 -11.16
C VAL A 164 -2.93 13.09 -11.81
N ALA A 165 -1.98 13.76 -11.16
CA ALA A 165 -0.61 13.85 -11.66
C ALA A 165 0.04 12.47 -11.81
N ASP A 166 -0.14 11.57 -10.83
CA ASP A 166 0.36 10.20 -10.91
C ASP A 166 -0.32 9.44 -12.07
N ILE A 167 -1.65 9.54 -12.21
CA ILE A 167 -2.37 8.94 -13.34
C ILE A 167 -1.83 9.44 -14.68
N ASN A 168 -1.60 10.75 -14.83
CA ASN A 168 -1.08 11.34 -16.06
C ASN A 168 0.34 10.86 -16.38
N VAL A 169 1.18 10.61 -15.37
CA VAL A 169 2.49 9.96 -15.58
C VAL A 169 2.31 8.57 -16.19
N LEU A 170 1.44 7.74 -15.61
CA LEU A 170 1.17 6.39 -16.15
C LEU A 170 0.63 6.44 -17.58
N LEU A 171 -0.28 7.38 -17.85
CA LEU A 171 -0.86 7.58 -19.18
C LEU A 171 0.18 8.04 -20.22
N GLY A 172 1.14 8.88 -19.82
CA GLY A 172 2.26 9.27 -20.67
C GLY A 172 3.14 8.07 -21.07
N GLU A 173 3.33 7.10 -20.18
CA GLU A 173 4.06 5.86 -20.46
C GLU A 173 3.27 4.86 -21.30
N LEU A 174 1.96 4.71 -21.03
CA LEU A 174 1.08 3.77 -21.74
C LEU A 174 0.64 4.28 -23.13
N GLY A 175 0.62 5.61 -23.30
CA GLY A 175 0.08 6.32 -24.45
C GLY A 175 -1.46 6.29 -24.50
N CYS A 176 -2.06 7.43 -24.81
CA CYS A 176 -3.51 7.59 -24.88
C CYS A 176 -4.12 7.38 -26.29
N ASP A 177 -3.29 7.10 -27.29
CA ASP A 177 -3.76 6.98 -28.67
C ASP A 177 -4.80 5.86 -28.85
N GLY A 178 -5.99 6.25 -29.30
CA GLY A 178 -7.12 5.35 -29.55
C GLY A 178 -7.76 4.77 -28.29
N VAL A 179 -7.45 5.30 -27.10
CA VAL A 179 -8.08 4.87 -25.84
C VAL A 179 -9.48 5.47 -25.75
N SER A 180 -10.52 4.63 -25.71
CA SER A 180 -11.91 5.10 -25.62
C SER A 180 -12.43 5.21 -24.19
N ARG A 181 -11.87 4.41 -23.27
CA ARG A 181 -12.28 4.33 -21.87
C ARG A 181 -11.12 4.12 -20.91
N ILE A 182 -11.27 4.71 -19.74
CA ILE A 182 -10.48 4.46 -18.54
C ILE A 182 -11.45 3.97 -17.45
N ALA A 183 -11.08 2.93 -16.71
CA ALA A 183 -11.75 2.60 -15.47
C ALA A 183 -10.75 2.63 -14.31
N VAL A 184 -11.16 3.23 -13.19
CA VAL A 184 -10.37 3.33 -11.96
C VAL A 184 -11.03 2.51 -10.85
N SER A 185 -10.23 1.75 -10.13
CA SER A 185 -10.60 1.03 -8.92
C SER A 185 -9.67 1.42 -7.78
N GLY A 186 -10.15 1.37 -6.54
CA GLY A 186 -9.37 1.75 -5.35
C GLY A 186 -10.27 1.90 -4.13
N ASN A 187 -9.68 2.00 -2.95
CA ASN A 187 -10.47 2.18 -1.74
C ASN A 187 -11.31 3.47 -1.79
N THR A 188 -12.33 3.54 -0.94
CA THR A 188 -13.34 4.61 -0.96
C THR A 188 -12.73 6.00 -0.84
N VAL A 189 -11.73 6.18 0.02
CA VAL A 189 -11.05 7.46 0.21
C VAL A 189 -10.31 7.87 -1.07
N MET A 190 -9.59 6.94 -1.72
CA MET A 190 -8.89 7.23 -2.97
C MET A 190 -9.86 7.63 -4.09
N SER A 191 -10.99 6.92 -4.20
CA SER A 191 -12.03 7.20 -5.18
C SER A 191 -12.67 8.58 -4.95
N LEU A 192 -13.01 8.93 -3.71
CA LEU A 192 -13.54 10.25 -3.36
C LEU A 192 -12.55 11.37 -3.70
N LEU A 193 -11.27 11.20 -3.31
CA LEU A 193 -10.24 12.19 -3.57
C LEU A 193 -10.01 12.41 -5.07
N LEU A 194 -10.02 11.36 -5.90
CA LEU A 194 -9.91 11.50 -7.35
C LEU A 194 -11.01 12.40 -7.94
N HIS A 195 -12.24 12.24 -7.42
CA HIS A 195 -13.41 13.04 -7.80
C HIS A 195 -13.47 14.40 -7.09
N GLY A 196 -12.47 14.76 -6.29
CA GLY A 196 -12.44 16.03 -5.54
C GLY A 196 -13.50 16.13 -4.45
N ILE A 197 -13.95 14.99 -3.92
CA ILE A 197 -14.96 14.90 -2.86
C ILE A 197 -14.26 14.78 -1.51
N ASP A 198 -14.76 15.52 -0.52
CA ASP A 198 -14.27 15.51 0.85
C ASP A 198 -14.53 14.16 1.55
N PRO A 199 -13.50 13.40 1.94
CA PRO A 199 -13.65 12.12 2.63
C PRO A 199 -13.77 12.24 4.16
N THR A 200 -13.78 13.45 4.75
CA THR A 200 -13.85 13.66 6.21
C THR A 200 -14.97 12.89 6.93
N PRO A 201 -16.17 12.66 6.35
CA PRO A 201 -17.21 11.87 7.01
C PRO A 201 -16.79 10.42 7.31
N ILE A 202 -15.85 9.84 6.57
CA ILE A 202 -15.32 8.49 6.82
C ILE A 202 -14.47 8.44 8.10
N GLY A 203 -13.85 9.56 8.48
CA GLY A 203 -13.01 9.66 9.68
C GLY A 203 -13.79 9.80 10.99
N ILE A 204 -15.11 9.96 10.93
CA ILE A 204 -15.96 10.25 12.09
C ILE A 204 -17.11 9.24 12.13
N MET A 205 -17.36 8.62 13.28
CA MET A 205 -18.49 7.71 13.48
C MET A 205 -19.81 8.39 13.03
N PRO A 206 -20.63 7.76 12.17
CA PRO A 206 -20.68 6.33 11.81
C PRO A 206 -19.83 5.89 10.60
N PHE A 207 -18.75 6.61 10.27
CA PHE A 207 -17.78 6.27 9.21
C PHE A 207 -18.39 6.18 7.80
N THR A 208 -19.49 6.89 7.58
CA THR A 208 -20.27 6.80 6.35
C THR A 208 -19.63 7.60 5.22
N PRO A 209 -19.36 7.00 4.05
CA PRO A 209 -18.84 7.75 2.92
C PRO A 209 -19.94 8.66 2.33
N PRO A 210 -19.60 9.89 1.90
CA PRO A 210 -20.58 10.80 1.30
C PRO A 210 -21.08 10.29 -0.07
N GLN A 211 -20.30 9.41 -0.72
CA GLN A 211 -20.63 8.86 -2.02
C GLN A 211 -19.99 7.47 -2.19
N ARG A 212 -20.79 6.53 -2.72
CA ARG A 212 -20.37 5.15 -3.03
C ARG A 212 -20.39 4.85 -4.52
N ILE A 213 -21.28 5.50 -5.27
CA ILE A 213 -21.42 5.37 -6.73
C ILE A 213 -20.93 6.66 -7.37
N PHE A 214 -20.11 6.56 -8.41
CA PHE A 214 -19.42 7.69 -9.03
C PHE A 214 -19.95 7.97 -10.44
N PRO A 215 -20.05 9.23 -10.86
CA PRO A 215 -20.60 9.58 -12.16
C PRO A 215 -19.66 9.15 -13.29
N VAL A 216 -20.24 8.56 -14.34
CA VAL A 216 -19.54 8.42 -15.62
C VAL A 216 -19.29 9.81 -16.20
N CYS A 217 -18.03 10.14 -16.47
CA CYS A 217 -17.65 11.47 -16.93
C CYS A 217 -16.53 11.42 -17.98
N ASP A 218 -16.24 12.55 -18.63
CA ASP A 218 -15.04 12.70 -19.46
C ASP A 218 -13.84 12.83 -18.51
N ALA A 219 -12.78 12.04 -18.72
CA ALA A 219 -11.61 12.00 -17.86
C ALA A 219 -10.95 13.39 -17.70
N ARG A 220 -10.99 14.24 -18.74
CA ARG A 220 -10.44 15.60 -18.70
C ARG A 220 -11.18 16.52 -17.73
N LYS A 221 -12.42 16.22 -17.34
CA LYS A 221 -13.14 16.98 -16.30
C LYS A 221 -12.46 16.88 -14.94
N LEU A 222 -11.72 15.81 -14.69
CA LEU A 222 -10.94 15.62 -13.46
C LEU A 222 -9.46 16.03 -13.64
N GLY A 223 -9.06 16.53 -14.82
CA GLY A 223 -7.67 16.85 -15.13
C GLY A 223 -6.83 15.67 -15.65
N ILE A 224 -7.47 14.54 -15.96
CA ILE A 224 -6.78 13.39 -16.56
C ILE A 224 -6.54 13.65 -18.05
N GLU A 225 -5.29 13.57 -18.49
CA GLU A 225 -4.81 13.96 -19.83
C GLU A 225 -5.06 12.86 -20.88
N CYS A 226 -6.29 12.37 -20.96
CA CYS A 226 -6.73 11.39 -21.97
C CYS A 226 -8.14 11.73 -22.45
N ASP A 227 -8.35 11.71 -23.77
CA ASP A 227 -9.67 11.90 -24.37
C ASP A 227 -10.48 10.59 -24.31
N ALA A 228 -10.96 10.26 -23.11
CA ALA A 228 -11.66 9.00 -22.84
C ALA A 228 -12.78 9.19 -21.81
N GLY A 229 -13.78 8.32 -21.86
CA GLY A 229 -14.76 8.19 -20.77
C GLY A 229 -14.12 7.57 -19.54
N LEU A 230 -14.40 8.12 -18.36
CA LEU A 230 -13.96 7.60 -17.07
C LEU A 230 -15.10 6.87 -16.37
N LEU A 231 -14.80 5.64 -15.96
CA LEU A 231 -15.60 4.83 -15.05
C LEU A 231 -14.86 4.70 -13.72
N THR A 232 -15.59 4.60 -12.62
CA THR A 232 -15.00 4.34 -11.30
C THR A 232 -15.78 3.20 -10.67
N VAL A 233 -15.07 2.19 -10.17
CA VAL A 233 -15.69 1.05 -9.49
C VAL A 233 -16.36 1.57 -8.20
N PRO A 234 -17.65 1.23 -7.96
CA PRO A 234 -18.37 1.72 -6.78
C PRO A 234 -17.81 1.09 -5.50
N ALA A 235 -17.98 1.78 -4.37
CA ALA A 235 -17.47 1.38 -3.06
C ALA A 235 -18.56 0.72 -2.19
N ILE A 236 -18.17 -0.23 -1.33
CA ILE A 236 -19.08 -0.92 -0.40
C ILE A 236 -19.39 -0.05 0.83
N ALA A 237 -18.34 0.41 1.51
CA ALA A 237 -18.42 1.14 2.77
C ALA A 237 -17.31 2.21 2.90
N GLY A 238 -17.14 2.80 4.08
CA GLY A 238 -16.13 3.85 4.31
C GLY A 238 -14.69 3.35 4.13
N TYR A 239 -14.38 2.17 4.69
CA TYR A 239 -13.04 1.56 4.63
C TYR A 239 -12.96 0.34 3.70
N VAL A 240 -14.02 0.02 2.97
CA VAL A 240 -14.07 -1.07 1.99
C VAL A 240 -14.55 -0.50 0.65
N GLY A 241 -13.64 -0.35 -0.31
CA GLY A 241 -13.92 0.40 -1.52
C GLY A 241 -14.07 -0.44 -2.78
N GLY A 242 -13.89 0.24 -3.93
CA GLY A 242 -14.03 -0.37 -5.25
C GLY A 242 -12.94 -1.39 -5.58
N ASP A 243 -11.81 -1.32 -4.89
CA ASP A 243 -10.77 -2.36 -4.90
C ASP A 243 -11.32 -3.72 -4.46
N LEU A 244 -12.09 -3.76 -3.37
CA LEU A 244 -12.69 -5.00 -2.89
C LEU A 244 -13.95 -5.37 -3.67
N THR A 245 -14.73 -4.39 -4.14
CA THR A 245 -15.83 -4.63 -5.09
C THR A 245 -15.33 -5.30 -6.37
N SER A 246 -14.17 -4.86 -6.89
CA SER A 246 -13.46 -5.51 -7.98
C SER A 246 -13.04 -6.92 -7.59
N GLY A 247 -12.44 -7.07 -6.41
CA GLY A 247 -12.06 -8.35 -5.81
C GLY A 247 -13.16 -9.42 -5.86
N ILE A 248 -14.32 -9.12 -5.27
CA ILE A 248 -15.41 -10.09 -5.21
C ILE A 248 -16.03 -10.38 -6.58
N ALA A 249 -16.05 -9.39 -7.49
CA ALA A 249 -16.56 -9.55 -8.84
C ALA A 249 -15.63 -10.39 -9.74
N GLU A 250 -14.33 -10.43 -9.43
CA GLU A 250 -13.34 -11.27 -10.12
C GLU A 250 -13.26 -12.69 -9.55
N VAL A 251 -13.34 -12.83 -8.22
CA VAL A 251 -13.15 -14.13 -7.54
C VAL A 251 -14.43 -14.95 -7.52
N GLY A 252 -15.58 -14.33 -7.25
CA GLY A 252 -16.87 -15.04 -7.13
C GLY A 252 -16.90 -16.00 -5.92
N LEU A 253 -16.82 -15.44 -4.71
CA LEU A 253 -16.74 -16.19 -3.46
C LEU A 253 -17.91 -17.18 -3.27
N LYS A 254 -17.58 -18.39 -2.81
CA LYS A 254 -18.57 -19.40 -2.36
C LYS A 254 -18.74 -19.36 -0.83
N PRO A 255 -19.82 -19.94 -0.28
CA PRO A 255 -19.97 -20.06 1.17
C PRO A 255 -18.76 -20.71 1.84
N GLY A 256 -18.27 -20.10 2.92
CA GLY A 256 -17.06 -20.52 3.63
C GLY A 256 -15.76 -19.95 3.05
N GLU A 257 -15.83 -19.11 2.01
CA GLU A 257 -14.66 -18.48 1.39
C GLU A 257 -14.54 -17.00 1.78
N MET A 258 -13.31 -16.55 2.05
CA MET A 258 -12.97 -15.15 2.28
C MET A 258 -12.07 -14.61 1.17
N LEU A 259 -12.26 -13.34 0.81
CA LEU A 259 -11.25 -12.54 0.12
C LEU A 259 -10.56 -11.67 1.16
N VAL A 260 -9.23 -11.73 1.21
CA VAL A 260 -8.41 -10.90 2.10
C VAL A 260 -7.39 -10.16 1.25
N ASP A 261 -7.48 -8.84 1.18
CA ASP A 261 -6.46 -7.99 0.56
C ASP A 261 -5.46 -7.54 1.64
N ILE A 262 -4.20 -7.97 1.49
CA ILE A 262 -3.14 -7.64 2.45
C ILE A 262 -2.31 -6.50 1.89
N GLY A 263 -2.50 -5.31 2.46
CA GLY A 263 -1.67 -4.15 2.24
C GLY A 263 -1.52 -3.31 3.52
N THR A 264 -1.43 -2.00 3.35
CA THR A 264 -1.38 -1.05 4.47
C THR A 264 -2.63 -1.17 5.36
N ASN A 265 -3.77 -1.45 4.74
CA ASN A 265 -4.97 -1.95 5.40
C ASN A 265 -5.10 -3.45 5.09
N CYS A 266 -5.88 -4.13 5.91
CA CYS A 266 -6.30 -5.50 5.67
C CYS A 266 -7.82 -5.51 5.49
N GLU A 267 -8.27 -5.32 4.26
CA GLU A 267 -9.68 -5.41 3.90
C GLU A 267 -10.09 -6.87 3.67
N ILE A 268 -11.26 -7.23 4.19
CA ILE A 268 -11.74 -8.62 4.24
C ILE A 268 -13.19 -8.65 3.78
N ILE A 269 -13.54 -9.59 2.91
CA ILE A 269 -14.92 -9.95 2.61
C ILE A 269 -15.12 -11.44 2.85
N PHE A 270 -16.15 -11.80 3.60
CA PHE A 270 -16.51 -13.18 3.90
C PHE A 270 -17.86 -13.54 3.32
N ARG A 271 -17.93 -14.61 2.52
CA ARG A 271 -19.19 -15.20 2.06
C ARG A 271 -19.61 -16.30 3.00
N THR A 272 -20.65 -16.06 3.78
CA THR A 272 -21.32 -17.10 4.57
C THR A 272 -22.33 -17.85 3.71
N ARG A 273 -23.06 -18.81 4.31
CA ARG A 273 -24.18 -19.46 3.64
C ARG A 273 -25.34 -18.52 3.32
N GLU A 274 -25.47 -17.44 4.08
CA GLU A 274 -26.61 -16.52 4.01
C GLU A 274 -26.30 -15.26 3.22
N LYS A 275 -25.18 -14.60 3.49
CA LYS A 275 -24.86 -13.29 2.91
C LYS A 275 -23.35 -13.01 2.88
N LEU A 276 -22.99 -11.82 2.39
CA LEU A 276 -21.63 -11.30 2.43
C LEU A 276 -21.47 -10.38 3.65
N TYR A 277 -20.29 -10.41 4.25
CA TYR A 277 -19.87 -9.44 5.25
C TYR A 277 -18.55 -8.82 4.83
N SER A 278 -18.36 -7.55 5.12
CA SER A 278 -17.09 -6.85 4.87
C SER A 278 -16.53 -6.24 6.15
N THR A 279 -15.21 -6.10 6.19
CA THR A 279 -14.54 -5.31 7.21
C THR A 279 -13.16 -4.85 6.75
N ALA A 280 -12.52 -3.99 7.55
CA ALA A 280 -11.14 -3.57 7.36
C ALA A 280 -10.41 -3.49 8.71
N ALA A 281 -9.24 -4.11 8.79
CA ALA A 281 -8.34 -4.01 9.93
C ALA A 281 -7.12 -3.14 9.59
N ALA A 282 -6.70 -2.28 10.53
CA ALA A 282 -5.51 -1.44 10.36
C ALA A 282 -4.23 -2.26 10.64
N ALA A 283 -3.75 -2.99 9.63
CA ALA A 283 -2.52 -3.78 9.74
C ALA A 283 -1.25 -2.92 9.81
N GLY A 284 -1.23 -1.81 9.06
CA GLY A 284 -0.05 -0.97 8.92
C GLY A 284 1.00 -1.57 7.98
N PRO A 285 1.92 -0.74 7.46
CA PRO A 285 2.77 -1.12 6.33
C PRO A 285 4.06 -1.85 6.75
N ALA A 286 4.09 -2.51 7.91
CA ALA A 286 5.31 -3.12 8.45
C ALA A 286 5.90 -4.18 7.51
N PHE A 287 5.03 -5.04 6.94
CA PHE A 287 5.42 -6.03 5.93
C PHE A 287 5.66 -5.42 4.54
N GLU A 288 5.32 -4.15 4.30
CA GLU A 288 5.80 -3.39 3.13
C GLU A 288 7.22 -2.80 3.35
N GLY A 289 7.84 -3.12 4.50
CA GLY A 289 9.14 -2.60 4.92
C GLY A 289 9.09 -1.14 5.36
N ALA A 290 7.91 -0.60 5.72
CA ALA A 290 7.77 0.76 6.24
C ALA A 290 7.68 0.74 7.77
N GLY A 291 8.42 1.63 8.41
CA GLY A 291 8.56 1.62 9.89
C GLY A 291 9.50 0.53 10.41
N ILE A 292 10.17 -0.20 9.52
CA ILE A 292 11.22 -1.18 9.80
C ILE A 292 12.51 -0.61 9.22
N GLU A 293 13.53 -0.39 10.05
CA GLU A 293 14.83 0.18 9.67
C GLU A 293 15.59 -0.73 8.71
N CYS A 294 15.66 -2.03 9.02
CA CYS A 294 16.22 -3.03 8.11
C CYS A 294 15.25 -3.42 6.99
N GLY A 295 14.03 -2.86 6.98
CA GLY A 295 12.99 -3.18 6.02
C GLY A 295 13.20 -2.50 4.68
N CYS A 296 12.84 -3.18 3.61
CA CYS A 296 12.83 -2.63 2.26
C CYS A 296 11.66 -3.18 1.45
N ARG A 297 11.47 -2.67 0.23
CA ARG A 297 10.48 -3.22 -0.71
C ARG A 297 11.14 -4.31 -1.54
N ALA A 298 10.36 -5.22 -2.11
CA ALA A 298 10.85 -6.21 -3.06
C ALA A 298 11.37 -5.50 -4.33
N ALA A 299 12.69 -5.31 -4.40
CA ALA A 299 13.43 -4.69 -5.49
C ALA A 299 14.87 -5.23 -5.46
N PRO A 300 15.70 -5.02 -6.50
CA PRO A 300 17.09 -5.46 -6.48
C PRO A 300 17.83 -5.01 -5.20
N GLY A 301 18.49 -5.97 -4.53
CA GLY A 301 19.16 -5.80 -3.23
C GLY A 301 18.29 -6.14 -2.03
N ALA A 302 16.99 -6.35 -2.19
CA ALA A 302 16.14 -6.84 -1.11
C ALA A 302 16.42 -8.32 -0.84
N ILE A 303 16.64 -8.65 0.44
CA ILE A 303 16.56 -10.02 0.91
C ILE A 303 15.10 -10.45 0.82
N ASP A 304 14.81 -11.46 -0.01
CA ASP A 304 13.46 -11.94 -0.30
C ASP A 304 13.06 -13.22 0.42
N HIS A 305 14.01 -14.09 0.74
CA HIS A 305 13.78 -15.23 1.63
C HIS A 305 14.88 -15.41 2.67
N TRP A 306 14.46 -15.89 3.84
CA TRP A 306 15.33 -16.22 4.96
C TRP A 306 15.19 -17.71 5.31
N PHE A 307 16.29 -18.44 5.36
CA PHE A 307 16.28 -19.91 5.50
C PHE A 307 16.73 -20.36 6.89
N ALA A 308 16.34 -21.59 7.26
CA ALA A 308 16.57 -22.17 8.58
C ALA A 308 18.06 -22.33 8.95
N ASP A 309 18.94 -22.45 7.96
CA ASP A 309 20.39 -22.51 8.15
C ASP A 309 21.04 -21.13 8.34
N GLY A 310 20.25 -20.06 8.34
CA GLY A 310 20.70 -18.67 8.43
C GLY A 310 21.19 -18.10 7.10
N SER A 311 21.05 -18.83 5.99
CA SER A 311 21.27 -18.28 4.65
C SER A 311 20.07 -17.46 4.18
N TRP A 312 20.27 -16.68 3.12
CA TRP A 312 19.23 -15.85 2.54
C TRP A 312 19.39 -15.75 1.02
N SER A 313 18.30 -15.37 0.34
CA SER A 313 18.31 -14.98 -1.08
C SER A 313 18.25 -13.46 -1.22
N VAL A 314 18.72 -12.93 -2.35
CA VAL A 314 18.67 -11.50 -2.65
C VAL A 314 18.20 -11.27 -4.08
N LEU A 315 17.20 -10.41 -4.25
CA LEU A 315 16.71 -10.03 -5.56
C LEU A 315 17.78 -9.32 -6.39
N GLY A 316 17.90 -9.71 -7.65
CA GLY A 316 18.81 -9.06 -8.61
C GLY A 316 20.30 -9.35 -8.42
N GLY A 317 20.68 -10.21 -7.45
CA GLY A 317 22.08 -10.66 -7.29
C GLY A 317 23.08 -9.55 -6.94
N VAL A 318 22.61 -8.48 -6.30
CA VAL A 318 23.44 -7.36 -5.80
C VAL A 318 23.56 -7.45 -4.27
N ASP A 319 24.39 -6.58 -3.66
CA ASP A 319 24.56 -6.55 -2.21
C ASP A 319 23.23 -6.26 -1.49
N PRO A 320 22.99 -6.89 -0.32
CA PRO A 320 21.74 -6.75 0.41
C PRO A 320 21.61 -5.35 1.01
N VAL A 321 20.42 -4.75 0.87
CA VAL A 321 20.10 -3.41 1.36
C VAL A 321 18.96 -3.38 2.39
N GLY A 322 18.34 -4.52 2.65
CA GLY A 322 17.26 -4.70 3.63
C GLY A 322 16.49 -5.99 3.40
N LEU A 323 15.53 -6.28 4.27
CA LEU A 323 14.59 -7.39 4.18
C LEU A 323 13.27 -6.90 3.61
N CYS A 324 12.74 -7.53 2.56
CA CYS A 324 11.35 -7.29 2.17
C CYS A 324 10.38 -8.13 3.00
N GLY A 325 9.08 -7.88 2.87
CA GLY A 325 8.08 -8.48 3.76
C GLY A 325 8.06 -10.00 3.79
N SER A 326 8.33 -10.67 2.67
CA SER A 326 8.47 -12.13 2.62
C SER A 326 9.59 -12.61 3.53
N ALA A 327 10.78 -12.02 3.43
CA ALA A 327 11.89 -12.32 4.32
C ALA A 327 11.62 -11.93 5.78
N LEU A 328 10.83 -10.88 6.05
CA LEU A 328 10.44 -10.53 7.42
C LEU A 328 9.51 -11.58 8.04
N ILE A 329 8.59 -12.15 7.26
CA ILE A 329 7.74 -13.29 7.68
C ILE A 329 8.62 -14.54 7.91
N ASP A 330 9.47 -14.87 6.94
CA ASP A 330 10.39 -16.00 7.03
C ASP A 330 11.29 -15.88 8.26
N PHE A 331 11.85 -14.70 8.50
CA PHE A 331 12.70 -14.42 9.66
C PHE A 331 11.96 -14.70 10.97
N LEU A 332 10.73 -14.20 11.14
CA LEU A 332 9.96 -14.44 12.36
C LEU A 332 9.70 -15.94 12.57
N ALA A 333 9.31 -16.65 11.52
CA ALA A 333 9.00 -18.07 11.60
C ALA A 333 10.24 -18.91 11.93
N VAL A 334 11.32 -18.72 11.17
CA VAL A 334 12.58 -19.45 11.32
C VAL A 334 13.22 -19.16 12.68
N MET A 335 13.24 -17.90 13.11
CA MET A 335 13.88 -17.53 14.37
C MET A 335 13.09 -18.03 15.58
N ARG A 336 11.76 -18.06 15.49
CA ARG A 336 10.89 -18.67 16.50
C ARG A 336 11.14 -20.18 16.59
N GLU A 337 11.12 -20.88 15.46
CA GLU A 337 11.33 -22.33 15.39
C GLU A 337 12.74 -22.73 15.87
N GLY A 338 13.75 -21.93 15.52
CA GLY A 338 15.13 -22.13 15.97
C GLY A 338 15.41 -21.74 17.43
N GLY A 339 14.40 -21.32 18.19
CA GLY A 339 14.55 -20.90 19.59
C GLY A 339 15.38 -19.61 19.78
N ARG A 340 15.51 -18.80 18.72
CA ARG A 340 16.17 -17.49 18.73
C ARG A 340 15.20 -16.35 19.03
N LEU A 341 13.89 -16.61 18.91
CA LEU A 341 12.82 -15.76 19.41
C LEU A 341 11.94 -16.54 20.38
N ASN A 342 11.61 -15.91 21.51
CA ASN A 342 10.55 -16.42 22.38
C ASN A 342 9.15 -16.02 21.87
N GLU A 343 8.10 -16.46 22.56
CA GLU A 343 6.70 -16.22 22.17
C GLU A 343 6.32 -14.73 22.14
N PHE A 344 7.06 -13.88 22.85
CA PHE A 344 6.87 -12.42 22.86
C PHE A 344 7.70 -11.70 21.79
N GLY A 345 8.40 -12.44 20.92
CA GLY A 345 9.31 -11.90 19.91
C GLY A 345 10.57 -11.25 20.50
N ARG A 346 11.03 -11.69 21.67
CA ARG A 346 12.32 -11.27 22.22
C ARG A 346 13.44 -12.18 21.74
N LEU A 347 14.62 -11.60 21.53
CA LEU A 347 15.80 -12.32 21.09
C LEU A 347 16.35 -13.22 22.20
N GLU A 348 16.72 -14.44 21.84
CA GLU A 348 17.28 -15.45 22.74
C GLU A 348 18.66 -15.94 22.21
N PRO A 349 19.77 -15.67 22.93
CA PRO A 349 19.85 -14.93 24.20
C PRO A 349 19.54 -13.43 24.02
N ALA A 350 19.17 -12.78 25.13
CA ALA A 350 18.78 -11.37 25.16
C ALA A 350 19.81 -10.45 24.46
N ALA A 351 19.36 -9.76 23.43
CA ALA A 351 20.15 -8.82 22.64
C ALA A 351 19.27 -7.65 22.17
N LYS A 352 19.89 -6.50 21.86
CA LYS A 352 19.16 -5.34 21.32
C LYS A 352 18.78 -5.50 19.84
N SER A 353 19.52 -6.34 19.13
CA SER A 353 19.38 -6.56 17.69
C SER A 353 20.02 -7.89 17.29
N PHE A 354 19.57 -8.40 16.16
CA PHE A 354 20.14 -9.56 15.49
C PHE A 354 20.76 -9.14 14.15
N PRO A 355 22.04 -9.46 13.89
CA PRO A 355 22.66 -9.16 12.60
C PRO A 355 22.09 -10.08 11.52
N VAL A 356 21.55 -9.50 10.45
CA VAL A 356 20.91 -10.24 9.34
C VAL A 356 21.81 -10.30 8.10
N ALA A 357 22.58 -9.25 7.83
CA ALA A 357 23.58 -9.21 6.76
C ALA A 357 24.67 -8.16 7.11
N PRO A 358 25.79 -8.07 6.36
CA PRO A 358 26.78 -7.03 6.59
C PRO A 358 26.16 -5.62 6.59
N GLY A 359 26.23 -4.94 7.74
CA GLY A 359 25.65 -3.59 7.91
C GLY A 359 24.13 -3.55 8.10
N LEU A 360 23.45 -4.70 8.19
CA LEU A 360 22.02 -4.81 8.43
C LEU A 360 21.77 -5.61 9.72
N ALA A 361 20.92 -5.05 10.58
CA ALA A 361 20.46 -5.72 11.79
C ALA A 361 18.98 -5.41 12.03
N ILE A 362 18.25 -6.38 12.57
CA ILE A 362 16.87 -6.20 13.01
C ILE A 362 16.82 -6.04 14.52
N HIS A 363 16.15 -5.00 14.98
CA HIS A 363 15.97 -4.67 16.38
C HIS A 363 14.67 -5.25 16.95
N GLU A 364 14.61 -5.49 18.26
CA GLU A 364 13.39 -5.98 18.91
C GLU A 364 12.20 -5.02 18.77
N TRP A 365 12.44 -3.71 18.67
CA TRP A 365 11.38 -2.74 18.46
C TRP A 365 10.76 -2.89 17.06
N GLU A 366 11.53 -3.32 16.06
CA GLU A 366 11.06 -3.64 14.72
C GLU A 366 10.23 -4.93 14.73
N ILE A 367 10.73 -5.96 15.43
CA ILE A 367 9.99 -7.21 15.65
C ILE A 367 8.62 -6.90 16.27
N ALA A 368 8.57 -6.05 17.29
CA ALA A 368 7.31 -5.63 17.90
C ALA A 368 6.34 -4.92 16.92
N GLN A 369 6.83 -4.23 15.88
CA GLN A 369 5.97 -3.68 14.83
C GLN A 369 5.42 -4.77 13.92
N LEU A 370 6.25 -5.76 13.57
CA LEU A 370 5.81 -6.92 12.78
C LEU A 370 4.75 -7.74 13.52
N LEU A 371 4.91 -7.92 14.84
CA LEU A 371 3.93 -8.60 15.68
C LEU A 371 2.57 -7.88 15.69
N LYS A 372 2.56 -6.55 15.74
CA LYS A 372 1.31 -5.77 15.64
C LYS A 372 0.66 -5.92 14.26
N ALA A 373 1.45 -5.89 13.19
CA ALA A 373 0.93 -6.03 11.85
C ALA A 373 0.31 -7.41 11.61
N LYS A 374 1.00 -8.49 12.04
CA LYS A 374 0.42 -9.85 11.93
C LYS A 374 -0.83 -10.00 12.79
N ALA A 375 -0.83 -9.41 13.99
CA ALA A 375 -1.93 -9.53 14.93
C ALA A 375 -3.19 -8.88 14.39
N ALA A 376 -3.05 -7.71 13.75
CA ALA A 376 -4.17 -7.01 13.12
C ALA A 376 -4.78 -7.81 11.96
N VAL A 377 -3.96 -8.43 11.11
CA VAL A 377 -4.44 -9.30 10.01
C VAL A 377 -5.21 -10.50 10.57
N PHE A 378 -4.58 -11.24 11.49
CA PHE A 378 -5.18 -12.43 12.09
C PHE A 378 -6.46 -12.10 12.86
N ALA A 379 -6.45 -11.05 13.69
CA ALA A 379 -7.60 -10.64 14.47
C ALA A 379 -8.77 -10.18 13.60
N GLY A 380 -8.51 -9.50 12.48
CA GLY A 380 -9.56 -9.11 11.54
C GLY A 380 -10.26 -10.33 10.92
N ILE A 381 -9.48 -11.32 10.48
CA ILE A 381 -10.00 -12.57 9.91
C ILE A 381 -10.79 -13.35 10.96
N GLN A 382 -10.21 -13.56 12.13
CA GLN A 382 -10.82 -14.38 13.17
C GLN A 382 -12.09 -13.73 13.74
N THR A 383 -12.04 -12.42 14.03
CA THR A 383 -13.19 -11.71 14.59
C THR A 383 -14.37 -11.72 13.62
N LEU A 384 -14.12 -11.54 12.31
CA LEU A 384 -15.20 -11.61 11.32
C LEU A 384 -15.80 -13.02 11.23
N ALA A 385 -14.98 -14.06 11.24
CA ALA A 385 -15.45 -15.45 11.23
C ALA A 385 -16.29 -15.77 12.47
N GLU A 386 -15.83 -15.37 13.66
CA GLU A 386 -16.53 -15.54 14.94
C GLU A 386 -17.85 -14.79 14.97
N HIS A 387 -17.86 -13.52 14.53
CA HIS A 387 -19.08 -12.72 14.40
C HIS A 387 -20.12 -13.39 13.50
N CYS A 388 -19.68 -14.01 12.40
CA CYS A 388 -20.55 -14.73 11.47
C CYS A 388 -20.98 -16.11 11.97
N GLY A 389 -20.30 -16.67 12.99
CA GLY A 389 -20.53 -18.03 13.47
C GLY A 389 -20.21 -19.13 12.44
N GLU A 390 -19.40 -18.82 11.42
CA GLU A 390 -19.03 -19.77 10.35
C GLU A 390 -17.50 -19.90 10.23
N PRO A 391 -16.95 -21.12 10.12
CA PRO A 391 -15.52 -21.33 9.96
C PRO A 391 -15.06 -20.91 8.56
N VAL A 392 -13.79 -20.48 8.47
CA VAL A 392 -13.15 -20.16 7.19
C VAL A 392 -12.63 -21.44 6.55
N GLY A 393 -13.21 -21.82 5.41
CA GLY A 393 -12.76 -22.98 4.64
C GLY A 393 -11.61 -22.63 3.70
N ARG A 394 -11.68 -21.47 3.05
CA ARG A 394 -10.66 -21.01 2.09
C ARG A 394 -10.48 -19.50 2.13
N ILE A 395 -9.25 -19.05 1.97
CA ILE A 395 -8.89 -17.64 1.82
C ILE A 395 -8.27 -17.40 0.44
N TRP A 396 -8.87 -16.46 -0.30
CA TRP A 396 -8.31 -15.86 -1.49
C TRP A 396 -7.47 -14.65 -1.07
N LEU A 397 -6.16 -14.72 -1.27
CA LEU A 397 -5.22 -13.66 -0.87
C LEU A 397 -4.96 -12.72 -2.04
N ALA A 398 -5.42 -11.49 -1.91
CA ALA A 398 -5.16 -10.39 -2.82
C ALA A 398 -4.02 -9.49 -2.33
N GLY A 399 -3.58 -8.60 -3.22
CA GLY A 399 -2.52 -7.64 -2.95
C GLY A 399 -1.17 -8.07 -3.53
N GLY A 400 -0.35 -7.10 -3.91
CA GLY A 400 0.98 -7.35 -4.51
C GLY A 400 1.95 -8.05 -3.56
N PHE A 401 1.70 -7.96 -2.24
CA PHE A 401 2.51 -8.60 -1.20
C PHE A 401 2.30 -10.13 -1.16
N ALA A 402 1.06 -10.59 -1.29
CA ALA A 402 0.68 -12.00 -1.07
C ALA A 402 1.34 -13.00 -2.04
N ARG A 403 1.89 -12.54 -3.17
CA ARG A 403 2.54 -13.42 -4.15
C ARG A 403 3.89 -13.97 -3.70
N TYR A 404 4.58 -13.27 -2.82
CA TYR A 404 5.96 -13.57 -2.46
C TYR A 404 6.09 -14.19 -1.07
N ILE A 405 5.00 -14.29 -0.31
CA ILE A 405 5.01 -14.82 1.04
C ILE A 405 5.03 -16.36 1.04
N ASP A 406 5.79 -16.95 1.95
CA ASP A 406 5.63 -18.35 2.31
C ASP A 406 4.39 -18.48 3.21
N LEU A 407 3.34 -19.10 2.68
CA LEU A 407 2.07 -19.28 3.40
C LEU A 407 2.25 -20.16 4.65
N GLY A 408 3.16 -21.12 4.62
CA GLY A 408 3.48 -21.96 5.78
C GLY A 408 4.16 -21.17 6.89
N HIS A 409 5.05 -20.22 6.56
CA HIS A 409 5.59 -19.27 7.53
C HIS A 409 4.53 -18.31 8.05
N ALA A 410 3.68 -17.76 7.19
CA ALA A 410 2.60 -16.85 7.60
C ALA A 410 1.61 -17.50 8.59
N VAL A 411 1.28 -18.78 8.37
CA VAL A 411 0.47 -19.57 9.32
C VAL A 411 1.26 -19.84 10.60
N ARG A 412 2.52 -20.27 10.51
CA ARG A 412 3.36 -20.57 11.69
C ARG A 412 3.54 -19.38 12.63
N ILE A 413 3.65 -18.15 12.10
CA ILE A 413 3.76 -16.96 12.94
C ILE A 413 2.41 -16.50 13.49
N GLY A 414 1.28 -17.14 13.14
CA GLY A 414 -0.06 -16.70 13.53
C GLY A 414 -0.45 -15.37 12.88
N MET A 415 -0.07 -15.17 11.61
CA MET A 415 -0.58 -14.07 10.77
C MET A 415 -1.84 -14.49 10.03
N LEU A 416 -1.91 -15.76 9.62
CA LEU A 416 -3.00 -16.36 8.88
C LEU A 416 -3.49 -17.63 9.59
N PRO A 417 -4.80 -17.96 9.57
CA PRO A 417 -5.31 -19.18 10.20
C PRO A 417 -4.93 -20.45 9.42
N GLU A 418 -5.17 -21.63 9.96
CA GLU A 418 -5.05 -22.87 9.19
C GLU A 418 -6.28 -23.05 8.28
N CYS A 419 -6.12 -22.90 6.97
CA CYS A 419 -7.18 -23.16 5.97
C CYS A 419 -6.58 -23.35 4.55
N GLU A 420 -7.44 -23.52 3.54
CA GLU A 420 -6.98 -23.53 2.14
C GLU A 420 -6.68 -22.11 1.62
N TYR A 421 -5.61 -21.94 0.86
CA TYR A 421 -5.21 -20.64 0.32
C TYR A 421 -5.18 -20.61 -1.21
N THR A 422 -5.52 -19.46 -1.80
CA THR A 422 -5.26 -19.19 -3.22
C THR A 422 -4.85 -17.75 -3.40
N VAL A 423 -3.66 -17.51 -3.96
CA VAL A 423 -3.17 -16.16 -4.25
C VAL A 423 -3.71 -15.68 -5.59
N VAL A 424 -4.37 -14.52 -5.59
CA VAL A 424 -5.04 -13.94 -6.77
C VAL A 424 -4.35 -12.70 -7.33
N GLY A 425 -3.40 -12.12 -6.59
CA GLY A 425 -2.65 -10.93 -7.01
C GLY A 425 -3.50 -9.66 -6.95
N ASN A 426 -3.26 -8.70 -7.87
CA ASN A 426 -3.98 -7.43 -7.85
C ASN A 426 -5.38 -7.53 -8.48
N THR A 427 -6.36 -7.89 -7.65
CA THR A 427 -7.76 -7.99 -8.09
C THR A 427 -8.42 -6.62 -8.32
N SER A 428 -7.92 -5.54 -7.70
CA SER A 428 -8.39 -4.17 -7.96
C SER A 428 -8.12 -3.77 -9.41
N LEU A 429 -6.89 -3.98 -9.88
CA LEU A 429 -6.48 -3.72 -11.27
C LEU A 429 -7.20 -4.64 -12.25
N ALA A 430 -7.40 -5.91 -11.87
CA ALA A 430 -8.15 -6.87 -12.68
C ALA A 430 -9.60 -6.42 -12.92
N GLY A 431 -10.30 -5.98 -11.86
CA GLY A 431 -11.67 -5.48 -11.98
C GLY A 431 -11.74 -4.14 -12.73
N ALA A 432 -10.78 -3.23 -12.53
CA ALA A 432 -10.66 -2.01 -13.33
C ALA A 432 -10.46 -2.33 -14.82
N ALA A 433 -9.52 -3.21 -15.15
CA ALA A 433 -9.27 -3.68 -16.51
C ALA A 433 -10.55 -4.26 -17.16
N ARG A 434 -11.28 -5.09 -16.40
CA ARG A 434 -12.50 -5.72 -16.88
C ARG A 434 -13.65 -4.72 -17.06
N LEU A 435 -13.82 -3.77 -16.14
CA LEU A 435 -14.81 -2.70 -16.26
C LEU A 435 -14.52 -1.79 -17.46
N ALA A 436 -13.25 -1.45 -17.70
CA ALA A 436 -12.86 -0.66 -18.85
C ALA A 436 -13.23 -1.37 -20.18
N ALA A 437 -13.00 -2.68 -20.24
CA ALA A 437 -13.30 -3.53 -21.39
C ALA A 437 -14.80 -3.87 -21.55
N ALA A 438 -15.55 -3.98 -20.45
CA ALA A 438 -16.97 -4.33 -20.43
C ALA A 438 -17.75 -3.30 -19.58
N PRO A 439 -17.99 -2.08 -20.10
CA PRO A 439 -18.62 -0.99 -19.35
C PRO A 439 -20.03 -1.32 -18.85
N GLU A 440 -20.73 -2.24 -19.54
CA GLU A 440 -22.05 -2.71 -19.13
C GLU A 440 -22.06 -3.40 -17.75
N ARG A 441 -20.89 -3.82 -17.24
CA ARG A 441 -20.75 -4.39 -15.91
C ARG A 441 -20.92 -3.36 -14.79
N LEU A 442 -20.82 -2.06 -15.08
CA LEU A 442 -20.92 -1.02 -14.04
C LEU A 442 -22.21 -1.17 -13.23
N ALA A 443 -23.36 -1.34 -13.90
CA ALA A 443 -24.65 -1.50 -13.23
C ALA A 443 -24.71 -2.73 -12.32
N GLN A 444 -23.99 -3.81 -12.66
CA GLN A 444 -23.90 -5.00 -11.79
C GLN A 444 -23.04 -4.72 -10.56
N LEU A 445 -21.94 -3.98 -10.72
CA LEU A 445 -21.08 -3.57 -9.60
C LEU A 445 -21.81 -2.61 -8.66
N GLU A 446 -22.62 -1.69 -9.19
CA GLU A 446 -23.46 -0.78 -8.40
C GLU A 446 -24.52 -1.51 -7.57
N LEU A 447 -25.05 -2.64 -8.05
CA LEU A 447 -25.93 -3.49 -7.26
C LEU A 447 -25.15 -4.32 -6.23
N LEU A 448 -23.96 -4.78 -6.59
CA LEU A 448 -23.12 -5.65 -5.77
C LEU A 448 -22.67 -4.98 -4.47
N ILE A 449 -22.46 -3.66 -4.47
CA ILE A 449 -21.99 -2.94 -3.27
C ILE A 449 -22.98 -2.92 -2.10
N ASP A 450 -24.25 -3.30 -2.33
CA ASP A 450 -25.27 -3.40 -1.28
C ASP A 450 -25.46 -4.85 -0.78
N GLU A 451 -24.78 -5.84 -1.34
CA GLU A 451 -24.83 -7.22 -0.83
C GLU A 451 -24.05 -7.43 0.49
N PRO A 452 -22.83 -6.87 0.68
CA PRO A 452 -22.09 -7.03 1.92
C PRO A 452 -22.64 -6.17 3.05
N GLU A 453 -22.79 -6.77 4.22
CA GLU A 453 -22.96 -6.02 5.47
C GLU A 453 -21.59 -5.61 6.02
N ASP A 454 -21.38 -4.30 6.19
CA ASP A 454 -20.12 -3.78 6.74
C ASP A 454 -20.10 -3.90 8.27
N ILE A 455 -19.04 -4.52 8.79
CA ILE A 455 -18.85 -4.83 10.20
C ILE A 455 -17.65 -4.04 10.74
N PRO A 456 -17.84 -2.92 11.44
CA PRO A 456 -16.75 -2.15 12.03
C PRO A 456 -16.13 -2.93 13.21
N LEU A 457 -14.92 -3.46 13.05
CA LEU A 457 -14.24 -4.28 14.06
C LEU A 457 -14.08 -3.56 15.40
N ASN A 458 -13.92 -2.24 15.39
CA ASN A 458 -13.78 -1.43 16.61
C ASN A 458 -15.05 -1.37 17.47
N LEU A 459 -16.18 -1.89 16.96
CA LEU A 459 -17.43 -2.03 17.70
C LEU A 459 -17.64 -3.44 18.24
N LEU A 460 -16.77 -4.39 17.88
CA LEU A 460 -16.82 -5.77 18.35
C LEU A 460 -15.84 -5.94 19.53
N PRO A 461 -16.34 -6.28 20.74
CA PRO A 461 -15.48 -6.52 21.90
C PRO A 461 -14.39 -7.56 21.65
N GLU A 462 -14.69 -8.57 20.83
CA GLU A 462 -13.81 -9.69 20.54
C GLU A 462 -12.57 -9.29 19.72
N PHE A 463 -12.61 -8.16 19.00
CA PHE A 463 -11.48 -7.72 18.18
C PHE A 463 -10.24 -7.41 19.01
N GLU A 464 -10.42 -6.73 20.15
CA GLU A 464 -9.29 -6.37 21.02
C GLU A 464 -8.67 -7.62 21.65
N ASP A 465 -9.49 -8.56 22.11
CA ASP A 465 -9.02 -9.84 22.67
C ASP A 465 -8.26 -10.67 21.63
N ASN A 466 -8.82 -10.80 20.42
CA ASN A 466 -8.18 -11.49 19.31
C ASN A 466 -6.86 -10.81 18.90
N PHE A 467 -6.81 -9.47 18.89
CA PHE A 467 -5.58 -8.73 18.59
C PHE A 467 -4.50 -8.97 19.65
N ILE A 468 -4.85 -8.87 20.95
CA ILE A 468 -3.89 -9.07 22.04
C ILE A 468 -3.36 -10.50 22.01
N GLY A 469 -4.23 -11.51 21.85
CA GLY A 469 -3.83 -12.91 21.74
C GLY A 469 -2.90 -13.14 20.54
N ALA A 470 -3.20 -12.50 19.41
CA ALA A 470 -2.43 -12.64 18.17
C ALA A 470 -1.10 -11.86 18.17
N LEU A 471 -0.73 -11.12 19.22
CA LEU A 471 0.60 -10.52 19.34
C LEU A 471 1.70 -11.57 19.54
N LEU A 472 1.35 -12.73 20.11
CA LEU A 472 2.31 -13.80 20.40
C LEU A 472 2.73 -14.54 19.13
N LEU A 473 3.96 -15.03 19.11
CA LEU A 473 4.43 -16.04 18.16
C LEU A 473 4.06 -17.42 18.71
N PRO A 474 3.22 -18.20 18.00
CA PRO A 474 2.84 -19.55 18.40
C PRO A 474 4.03 -20.47 18.71
#